data_AF-A0A842Q4U3-F1
#
_entry.id   AF-A0A842Q4U3-F1
#
_cell.length_a   1.000
_cell.length_b   1.000
_cell.length_c   1.000
_cell.angle_alpha   90.00
_cell.angle_beta   90.00
_cell.angle_gamma   90.00
#
_symmetry.space_group_name_H-M   'P 1'
#
loop_
_entity.id
_entity.type
_entity.pdbx_description
1 polymer ?
#
loop_
_entity_poly.entity_id
_entity_poly.type
_entity_poly.pdbx_seq_one_letter_code
_entity_poly.pdbx_strand_id
1 'polypeptide(L)'
;MPESKIKNINNNDDSDLSPANPLAEPLPAYYEFYKRLKLFPWWLRYNFGIAEEAILKDKIIQLGTMMGLQDKWIRRIIRHAVSEFSKKGLGSDYYGYHNIDHELEAAYFTLLAANGHAKEEGNNNKFSQDDIKYLFVAALFHDYDPLKQFDKPHEDSVEWYIRNDKKIKGFIQDVGINIDIVIAIIHRTAYPFRGKIAEHAEKRMEELFTSAGIADYDIKTRKHYRDLGWFLSVSERIAGYALAGFERSMELARTNAHALGW
;
A
#
# COMPACT_ATOMS: atom_id res chain seq x y z
N MET A 1 -4.42 67.06 9.63
CA MET A 1 -4.94 65.73 9.28
C MET A 1 -3.89 65.04 8.42
N PRO A 2 -3.11 64.09 8.96
CA PRO A 2 -2.09 63.41 8.19
C PRO A 2 -2.57 62.02 7.73
N GLU A 3 -2.29 61.74 6.45
CA GLU A 3 -2.33 60.43 5.83
C GLU A 3 -1.39 59.47 6.55
N SER A 4 -1.85 58.25 6.84
CA SER A 4 -0.93 57.15 7.18
C SER A 4 -1.38 55.84 6.54
N LYS A 5 -0.67 55.52 5.45
CA LYS A 5 -0.24 54.21 4.96
C LYS A 5 -1.08 52.99 5.37
N ILE A 6 -1.97 52.58 4.46
CA ILE A 6 -2.44 51.19 4.36
C ILE A 6 -1.23 50.33 3.94
N LYS A 7 -0.75 49.47 4.85
CA LYS A 7 0.20 48.41 4.51
C LYS A 7 -0.55 47.30 3.80
N ASN A 8 -0.16 47.03 2.55
CA ASN A 8 -0.38 45.75 1.89
C ASN A 8 0.18 44.62 2.76
N ILE A 9 -0.67 43.68 3.15
CA ILE A 9 -0.24 42.37 3.65
C ILE A 9 -0.50 41.39 2.52
N ASN A 10 0.55 41.10 1.76
CA ASN A 10 0.64 39.89 0.97
C ASN A 10 1.79 39.07 1.54
N ASN A 11 1.52 37.77 1.60
CA ASN A 11 2.45 36.64 1.59
C ASN A 11 2.82 36.00 2.94
N ASN A 12 2.51 34.70 2.94
CA ASN A 12 3.23 33.58 3.52
C ASN A 12 3.12 33.38 5.03
N ASP A 13 2.24 32.44 5.38
CA ASP A 13 2.46 31.43 6.42
C ASP A 13 1.72 30.16 5.91
N ASP A 14 2.33 29.32 5.07
CA ASP A 14 3.17 28.20 5.49
C ASP A 14 2.84 27.68 6.91
N SER A 15 1.63 27.15 7.06
CA SER A 15 1.26 26.33 8.20
C SER A 15 0.20 25.29 7.81
N ASP A 16 0.58 24.35 6.95
CA ASP A 16 -0.09 23.05 6.89
C ASP A 16 0.94 21.97 7.23
N LEU A 17 1.61 22.16 8.37
CA LEU A 17 2.25 21.08 9.10
C LEU A 17 1.11 20.28 9.74
N SER A 18 0.68 19.22 9.06
CA SER A 18 -0.06 18.14 9.73
C SER A 18 0.65 17.83 11.04
N PRO A 19 -0.02 17.86 12.20
CA PRO A 19 0.65 17.70 13.47
C PRO A 19 1.23 16.28 13.50
N ALA A 20 2.56 16.19 13.50
CA ALA A 20 3.27 14.93 13.70
C ALA A 20 2.64 14.20 14.90
N ASN A 21 2.31 12.92 14.74
CA ASN A 21 1.75 12.14 15.84
C ASN A 21 2.72 12.21 17.04
N PRO A 22 2.29 12.74 18.20
CA PRO A 22 3.14 12.86 19.38
C PRO A 22 3.58 11.50 19.96
N LEU A 23 3.12 10.38 19.37
CA LEU A 23 3.52 9.00 19.69
C LEU A 23 4.53 8.41 18.69
N ALA A 24 4.96 9.16 17.66
CA ALA A 24 5.92 8.71 16.65
C ALA A 24 7.38 8.78 17.12
N GLU A 25 7.66 8.29 18.33
CA GLU A 25 9.05 8.07 18.74
C GLU A 25 9.60 6.83 18.01
N PRO A 26 10.85 6.86 17.51
CA PRO A 26 11.47 5.66 16.97
C PRO A 26 11.47 4.58 18.04
N LEU A 27 10.79 3.46 17.74
CA LEU A 27 10.64 2.35 18.68
C LEU A 27 12.03 1.91 19.16
N PRO A 28 12.26 1.83 20.49
CA PRO A 28 13.55 1.41 21.03
C PRO A 28 13.95 0.03 20.50
N ALA A 29 15.26 -0.23 20.31
CA ALA A 29 15.73 -1.51 19.78
C ALA A 29 15.26 -2.74 20.58
N TYR A 30 15.02 -2.59 21.89
CA TYR A 30 14.47 -3.65 22.74
C TYR A 30 13.00 -3.98 22.42
N TYR A 31 12.24 -3.04 21.83
CA TYR A 31 10.83 -3.20 21.50
C TYR A 31 10.64 -4.23 20.37
N GLU A 32 11.45 -4.14 19.30
CA GLU A 32 11.41 -5.14 18.23
C GLU A 32 11.75 -6.53 18.75
N PHE A 33 12.74 -6.64 19.65
CA PHE A 33 13.13 -7.90 20.27
C PHE A 33 12.00 -8.48 21.14
N TYR A 34 11.38 -7.65 21.99
CA TYR A 34 10.23 -8.03 22.79
C TYR A 34 9.04 -8.49 21.94
N LYS A 35 8.71 -7.72 20.89
CA LYS A 35 7.63 -8.08 19.95
C LYS A 35 7.92 -9.41 19.25
N ARG A 36 9.15 -9.65 18.79
CA ARG A 36 9.53 -10.95 18.20
C ARG A 36 9.32 -12.12 19.17
N LEU A 37 9.66 -11.96 20.44
CA LEU A 37 9.40 -12.99 21.46
C LEU A 37 7.91 -13.17 21.72
N LYS A 38 7.15 -12.08 21.89
CA LYS A 38 5.70 -12.11 22.11
C LYS A 38 4.97 -12.78 20.93
N LEU A 39 5.41 -12.51 19.71
CA LEU A 39 4.80 -13.00 18.47
C LEU A 39 5.26 -14.40 18.08
N PHE A 40 6.28 -14.96 18.75
CA PHE A 40 6.81 -16.28 18.41
C PHE A 40 5.73 -17.40 18.37
N PRO A 41 4.79 -17.49 19.33
CA PRO A 41 3.72 -18.49 19.26
C PRO A 41 2.79 -18.29 18.06
N TRP A 42 2.44 -17.04 17.74
CA TRP A 42 1.64 -16.74 16.54
C TRP A 42 2.42 -17.04 15.26
N TRP A 43 3.71 -16.71 15.22
CA TRP A 43 4.58 -16.97 14.08
C TRP A 43 4.70 -18.48 13.80
N LEU A 44 4.73 -19.32 14.84
CA LEU A 44 4.63 -20.77 14.68
C LEU A 44 3.30 -21.17 14.04
N ARG A 45 2.16 -20.68 14.57
CA ARG A 45 0.82 -20.95 14.00
C ARG A 45 0.70 -20.51 12.54
N TYR A 46 1.26 -19.36 12.19
CA TYR A 46 1.31 -18.85 10.82
C TYR A 46 2.10 -19.78 9.89
N ASN A 47 3.28 -20.24 10.30
CA ASN A 47 4.09 -21.14 9.48
C ASN A 47 3.48 -22.55 9.38
N PHE A 48 2.75 -23.02 10.39
CA PHE A 48 2.01 -24.28 10.36
C PHE A 48 0.68 -24.21 9.59
N GLY A 49 0.28 -23.04 9.06
CA GLY A 49 -0.94 -22.91 8.28
C GLY A 49 -2.24 -22.79 9.11
N ILE A 50 -2.12 -22.52 10.41
CA ILE A 50 -3.26 -22.50 11.34
C ILE A 50 -3.87 -21.08 11.47
N ALA A 51 -3.06 -20.04 11.24
CA ALA A 51 -3.49 -18.65 11.35
C ALA A 51 -4.27 -18.21 10.10
N GLU A 52 -5.21 -17.26 10.22
CA GLU A 52 -6.05 -16.79 9.10
C GLU A 52 -5.20 -16.18 7.97
N GLU A 53 -4.14 -15.47 8.35
CA GLU A 53 -3.13 -14.87 7.48
C GLU A 53 -2.40 -15.95 6.68
N ALA A 54 -2.25 -17.15 7.22
CA ALA A 54 -1.66 -18.28 6.52
C ALA A 54 -2.60 -18.82 5.43
N ILE A 55 -3.92 -18.83 5.68
CA ILE A 55 -4.94 -19.20 4.70
C ILE A 55 -4.97 -18.20 3.55
N LEU A 56 -4.98 -16.89 3.85
CA LEU A 56 -4.92 -15.84 2.82
C LEU A 56 -3.62 -15.92 2.02
N LYS A 57 -2.47 -16.07 2.69
CA LYS A 57 -1.17 -16.30 2.04
C LYS A 57 -1.23 -17.47 1.05
N ASP A 58 -1.81 -18.62 1.44
CA ASP A 58 -1.90 -19.78 0.55
C ASP A 58 -2.82 -19.53 -0.65
N LYS A 59 -3.93 -18.79 -0.46
CA LYS A 59 -4.81 -18.34 -1.56
C LYS A 59 -4.09 -17.40 -2.53
N ILE A 60 -3.32 -16.44 -2.02
CA ILE A 60 -2.50 -15.52 -2.83
C ILE A 60 -1.47 -16.30 -3.64
N ILE A 61 -0.78 -17.26 -3.02
CA ILE A 61 0.22 -18.09 -3.70
C ILE A 61 -0.43 -18.92 -4.80
N GLN A 62 -1.55 -19.58 -4.53
CA GLN A 62 -2.28 -20.37 -5.51
C GLN A 62 -2.68 -19.50 -6.71
N LEU A 63 -3.34 -18.37 -6.44
CA LEU A 63 -3.85 -17.48 -7.48
C LEU A 63 -2.73 -16.81 -8.26
N GLY A 64 -1.70 -16.29 -7.58
CA GLY A 64 -0.55 -15.67 -8.22
C GLY A 64 0.20 -16.67 -9.12
N THR A 65 0.37 -17.92 -8.67
CA THR A 65 0.98 -18.98 -9.49
C THR A 65 0.14 -19.30 -10.73
N MET A 66 -1.19 -19.37 -10.59
CA MET A 66 -2.10 -19.53 -11.73
C MET A 66 -2.00 -18.37 -12.73
N MET A 67 -1.66 -17.18 -12.25
CA MET A 67 -1.47 -15.98 -13.07
C MET A 67 -0.04 -15.84 -13.62
N GLY A 68 0.85 -16.79 -13.37
CA GLY A 68 2.21 -16.83 -13.91
C GLY A 68 3.32 -16.29 -12.99
N LEU A 69 2.99 -15.92 -11.75
CA LEU A 69 3.99 -15.51 -10.76
C LEU A 69 4.75 -16.74 -10.20
N GLN A 70 6.03 -16.55 -9.88
CA GLN A 70 6.85 -17.63 -9.32
C GLN A 70 6.51 -17.90 -7.85
N ASP A 71 6.03 -19.11 -7.53
CA ASP A 71 5.67 -19.54 -6.17
C ASP A 71 6.74 -19.20 -5.12
N LYS A 72 8.02 -19.51 -5.39
CA LYS A 72 9.14 -19.23 -4.47
C LYS A 72 9.29 -17.74 -4.19
N TRP A 73 9.07 -16.89 -5.19
CA TRP A 73 9.18 -15.44 -5.03
C TRP A 73 8.00 -14.89 -4.20
N ILE A 74 6.76 -15.28 -4.54
CA ILE A 74 5.54 -14.90 -3.80
C ILE A 74 5.66 -15.28 -2.32
N ARG A 75 6.09 -16.50 -2.02
CA ARG A 75 6.29 -16.97 -0.64
C ARG A 75 7.31 -16.13 0.12
N ARG A 76 8.41 -15.71 -0.53
CA ARG A 76 9.48 -14.94 0.10
C ARG A 76 9.04 -13.51 0.42
N ILE A 77 8.37 -12.85 -0.52
CA ILE A 77 7.93 -11.45 -0.36
C ILE A 77 6.80 -11.35 0.67
N ILE A 78 5.81 -12.26 0.64
CA ILE A 78 4.74 -12.29 1.66
C ILE A 78 5.32 -12.57 3.04
N ARG A 79 6.22 -13.57 3.18
CA ARG A 79 6.87 -13.85 4.47
C ARG A 79 7.62 -12.63 5.01
N HIS A 80 8.27 -11.87 4.14
CA HIS A 80 8.95 -10.65 4.53
C HIS A 80 7.97 -9.57 4.99
N ALA A 81 6.93 -9.28 4.20
CA ALA A 81 5.88 -8.33 4.58
C ALA A 81 5.29 -8.69 5.95
N VAL A 82 4.82 -9.93 6.12
CA VAL A 82 4.27 -10.42 7.38
C VAL A 82 5.25 -10.23 8.54
N SER A 83 6.53 -10.62 8.36
CA SER A 83 7.54 -10.45 9.41
C SER A 83 7.78 -8.98 9.78
N GLU A 84 7.80 -8.07 8.81
CA GLU A 84 8.04 -6.64 9.04
C GLU A 84 6.86 -5.96 9.72
N PHE A 85 5.64 -6.23 9.26
CA PHE A 85 4.42 -5.73 9.90
C PHE A 85 4.31 -6.22 11.35
N SER A 86 4.46 -7.53 11.58
CA SER A 86 4.33 -8.08 12.93
C SER A 86 5.37 -7.52 13.90
N LYS A 87 6.66 -7.50 13.53
CA LYS A 87 7.72 -7.04 14.46
C LYS A 87 7.61 -5.55 14.82
N LYS A 88 7.04 -4.75 13.92
CA LYS A 88 6.82 -3.30 14.12
C LYS A 88 5.46 -2.99 14.75
N GLY A 89 4.72 -4.01 15.19
CA GLY A 89 3.49 -3.87 15.94
C GLY A 89 2.23 -3.68 15.10
N LEU A 90 2.31 -3.95 13.79
CA LEU A 90 1.19 -3.95 12.83
C LEU A 90 0.79 -5.36 12.39
N GLY A 91 1.00 -6.36 13.25
CA GLY A 91 0.50 -7.72 13.03
C GLY A 91 -1.01 -7.79 13.26
N SER A 92 -1.58 -8.99 13.25
CA SER A 92 -3.02 -9.20 13.52
C SER A 92 -3.46 -8.83 14.94
N ASP A 93 -2.51 -8.68 15.88
CA ASP A 93 -2.80 -8.14 17.22
C ASP A 93 -2.94 -6.61 17.24
N TYR A 94 -2.81 -5.93 16.10
CA TYR A 94 -2.99 -4.48 15.98
C TYR A 94 -4.46 -4.12 15.72
N TYR A 95 -4.99 -3.22 16.55
CA TYR A 95 -6.41 -2.86 16.57
C TYR A 95 -6.88 -2.00 15.39
N GLY A 96 -5.97 -1.31 14.68
CA GLY A 96 -6.35 -0.45 13.56
C GLY A 96 -6.37 -1.20 12.23
N TYR A 97 -7.11 -0.66 11.25
CA TYR A 97 -7.40 -1.31 9.98
C TYR A 97 -6.18 -1.60 9.10
N HIS A 98 -5.20 -0.69 9.05
CA HIS A 98 -3.99 -0.84 8.24
C HIS A 98 -2.99 -1.79 8.93
N ASN A 99 -3.30 -3.08 8.95
CA ASN A 99 -2.47 -4.15 9.50
C ASN A 99 -2.16 -5.20 8.41
N ILE A 100 -1.42 -6.24 8.78
CA ILE A 100 -1.05 -7.30 7.83
C ILE A 100 -2.26 -8.03 7.21
N ASP A 101 -3.39 -8.10 7.90
CA ASP A 101 -4.58 -8.78 7.38
C ASP A 101 -5.15 -7.98 6.21
N HIS A 102 -5.28 -6.65 6.36
CA HIS A 102 -5.70 -5.75 5.28
C HIS A 102 -4.76 -5.83 4.08
N GLU A 103 -3.44 -5.84 4.27
CA GLU A 103 -2.49 -5.92 3.15
C GLU A 103 -2.59 -7.26 2.39
N LEU A 104 -2.81 -8.37 3.11
CA LEU A 104 -3.05 -9.67 2.49
C LEU A 104 -4.40 -9.73 1.78
N GLU A 105 -5.45 -9.13 2.36
CA GLU A 105 -6.78 -9.00 1.74
C GLU A 105 -6.72 -8.16 0.47
N ALA A 106 -6.05 -7.00 0.50
CA ALA A 106 -5.84 -6.12 -0.63
C ALA A 106 -5.06 -6.83 -1.75
N ALA A 107 -3.95 -7.50 -1.42
CA ALA A 107 -3.18 -8.27 -2.40
C ALA A 107 -3.98 -9.42 -3.00
N TYR A 108 -4.72 -10.17 -2.18
CA TYR A 108 -5.55 -11.28 -2.65
C TYR A 108 -6.67 -10.80 -3.56
N PHE A 109 -7.42 -9.78 -3.14
CA PHE A 109 -8.56 -9.26 -3.90
C PHE A 109 -8.11 -8.61 -5.21
N THR A 110 -7.00 -7.89 -5.20
CA THR A 110 -6.43 -7.28 -6.42
C THR A 110 -6.08 -8.37 -7.46
N LEU A 111 -5.43 -9.46 -7.03
CA LEU A 111 -5.17 -10.59 -7.91
C LEU A 111 -6.46 -11.27 -8.38
N LEU A 112 -7.46 -11.39 -7.50
CA LEU A 112 -8.75 -12.01 -7.82
C LEU A 112 -9.50 -11.20 -8.89
N ALA A 113 -9.58 -9.88 -8.70
CA ALA A 113 -10.18 -8.95 -9.64
C ALA A 113 -9.43 -8.96 -10.99
N ALA A 114 -8.09 -8.94 -10.97
CA ALA A 114 -7.28 -8.98 -12.19
C ALA A 114 -7.45 -10.31 -12.95
N ASN A 115 -7.54 -11.43 -12.23
CA ASN A 115 -7.81 -12.74 -12.83
C ASN A 115 -9.24 -12.84 -13.39
N GLY A 116 -10.23 -12.21 -12.73
CA GLY A 116 -11.61 -12.11 -13.22
C GLY A 116 -11.67 -11.35 -14.54
N HIS A 117 -11.02 -10.18 -14.60
CA HIS A 117 -10.89 -9.37 -15.82
C HIS A 117 -10.30 -10.14 -17.01
N ALA A 118 -9.35 -11.05 -16.75
CA ALA A 118 -8.69 -11.84 -17.77
C ALA A 118 -9.57 -12.97 -18.36
N LYS A 119 -10.70 -13.32 -17.73
CA LYS A 119 -11.58 -14.43 -18.12
C LYS A 119 -12.81 -13.98 -18.93
N GLU A 120 -13.06 -12.68 -19.07
CA GLU A 120 -14.14 -12.18 -19.91
C GLU A 120 -13.79 -12.35 -21.40
N GLU A 121 -14.53 -13.21 -22.09
CA GLU A 121 -14.34 -13.51 -23.51
C GLU A 121 -14.50 -12.23 -24.36
N GLY A 122 -13.48 -11.91 -25.17
CA GLY A 122 -13.46 -10.73 -26.05
C GLY A 122 -12.72 -9.51 -25.50
N ASN A 123 -12.14 -9.59 -24.29
CA ASN A 123 -11.41 -8.47 -23.72
C ASN A 123 -9.97 -8.38 -24.29
N ASN A 124 -9.74 -7.43 -25.20
CA ASN A 124 -8.40 -7.12 -25.74
C ASN A 124 -7.46 -6.44 -24.72
N ASN A 125 -7.96 -6.07 -23.52
CA ASN A 125 -7.20 -5.44 -22.43
C ASN A 125 -6.85 -6.44 -21.31
N LYS A 126 -6.15 -7.52 -21.66
CA LYS A 126 -5.63 -8.45 -20.65
C LYS A 126 -4.39 -7.87 -19.98
N PHE A 127 -4.35 -7.89 -18.65
CA PHE A 127 -3.15 -7.53 -17.90
C PHE A 127 -1.95 -8.37 -18.33
N SER A 128 -0.82 -7.70 -18.56
CA SER A 128 0.45 -8.34 -18.85
C SER A 128 1.01 -9.03 -17.60
N GLN A 129 2.02 -9.90 -17.77
CA GLN A 129 2.71 -10.51 -16.64
C GLN A 129 3.36 -9.46 -15.73
N ASP A 130 3.89 -8.38 -16.30
CA ASP A 130 4.49 -7.31 -15.52
C ASP A 130 3.42 -6.50 -14.79
N ASP A 131 2.24 -6.28 -15.38
CA ASP A 131 1.11 -5.63 -14.69
C ASP A 131 0.71 -6.42 -13.44
N ILE A 132 0.65 -7.76 -13.53
CA ILE A 132 0.34 -8.60 -12.37
C ILE A 132 1.43 -8.50 -11.29
N LYS A 133 2.71 -8.47 -11.67
CA LYS A 133 3.81 -8.27 -10.71
C LYS A 133 3.71 -6.91 -10.04
N TYR A 134 3.49 -5.84 -10.82
CA TYR A 134 3.33 -4.48 -10.31
C TYR A 134 2.15 -4.38 -9.34
N LEU A 135 0.98 -4.86 -9.75
CA LEU A 135 -0.22 -4.87 -8.92
C LEU A 135 -0.01 -5.66 -7.63
N PHE A 136 0.60 -6.85 -7.70
CA PHE A 136 0.84 -7.66 -6.51
C PHE A 136 1.79 -6.99 -5.52
N VAL A 137 2.91 -6.43 -5.99
CA VAL A 137 3.88 -5.76 -5.11
C VAL A 137 3.30 -4.48 -4.55
N ALA A 138 2.64 -3.66 -5.38
CA ALA A 138 2.02 -2.42 -4.92
C ALA A 138 0.91 -2.69 -3.91
N ALA A 139 0.02 -3.66 -4.16
CA ALA A 139 -1.07 -4.02 -3.25
C ALA A 139 -0.58 -4.50 -1.88
N LEU A 140 0.53 -5.25 -1.84
CA LEU A 140 1.07 -5.81 -0.60
C LEU A 140 1.77 -4.76 0.29
N PHE A 141 2.15 -3.62 -0.28
CA PHE A 141 2.92 -2.60 0.41
C PHE A 141 2.28 -1.20 0.34
N HIS A 142 1.04 -1.06 -0.12
CA HIS A 142 0.42 0.25 -0.33
C HIS A 142 0.24 1.02 0.98
N ASP A 143 0.05 0.32 2.10
CA ASP A 143 -0.04 0.88 3.45
C ASP A 143 1.20 0.50 4.30
N TYR A 144 2.35 0.22 3.66
CA TYR A 144 3.60 -0.11 4.35
C TYR A 144 4.25 1.11 5.02
N ASP A 145 3.59 1.64 6.05
CA ASP A 145 4.11 2.63 6.99
C ASP A 145 4.16 2.03 8.40
N PRO A 146 5.23 1.30 8.72
CA PRO A 146 5.27 0.56 9.96
C PRO A 146 5.65 1.39 11.19
N LEU A 147 5.92 2.70 11.04
CA LEU A 147 6.01 3.60 12.19
C LEU A 147 4.71 4.36 12.45
N LYS A 148 3.74 4.35 11.52
CA LYS A 148 2.45 5.06 11.63
C LYS A 148 2.60 6.43 12.27
N GLN A 149 3.45 7.26 11.68
CA GLN A 149 3.62 8.63 12.14
C GLN A 149 2.33 9.46 12.01
N PHE A 150 1.33 8.91 11.32
CA PHE A 150 -0.04 9.38 11.22
C PHE A 150 -0.99 8.16 11.28
N ASP A 151 -2.25 8.35 11.71
CA ASP A 151 -3.25 7.26 11.77
C ASP A 151 -3.52 6.63 10.40
N LYS A 152 -3.39 7.42 9.33
CA LYS A 152 -3.43 6.97 7.94
C LYS A 152 -2.00 6.99 7.37
N PRO A 153 -1.54 5.88 6.75
CA PRO A 153 -0.29 5.87 6.00
C PRO A 153 -0.27 7.01 4.96
N HIS A 154 0.82 7.76 4.95
CA HIS A 154 1.07 8.77 3.92
C HIS A 154 1.94 8.14 2.83
N GLU A 155 1.60 8.34 1.57
CA GLU A 155 2.25 7.65 0.44
C GLU A 155 3.75 7.99 0.37
N ASP A 156 4.15 9.21 0.74
CA ASP A 156 5.55 9.60 0.92
C ASP A 156 6.30 8.79 2.00
N SER A 157 5.65 8.44 3.12
CA SER A 157 6.25 7.57 4.15
C SER A 157 6.44 6.16 3.61
N VAL A 158 5.41 5.63 2.94
CA VAL A 158 5.44 4.31 2.30
C VAL A 158 6.57 4.23 1.27
N GLU A 159 6.69 5.25 0.41
CA GLU A 159 7.79 5.40 -0.54
C GLU A 159 9.14 5.31 0.17
N TRP A 160 9.34 6.06 1.26
CA TRP A 160 10.58 6.02 2.02
C TRP A 160 10.90 4.62 2.54
N TYR A 161 9.93 3.89 3.11
CA TYR A 161 10.18 2.55 3.63
C TYR A 161 10.51 1.54 2.53
N ILE A 162 9.76 1.54 1.43
CA ILE A 162 10.00 0.65 0.28
C ILE A 162 11.41 0.88 -0.27
N ARG A 163 11.86 2.13 -0.38
CA ARG A 163 13.22 2.45 -0.86
C ARG A 163 14.32 2.07 0.13
N ASN A 164 14.05 2.08 1.43
CA ASN A 164 15.04 1.80 2.46
C ASN A 164 15.10 0.32 2.89
N ASP A 165 14.10 -0.49 2.56
CA ASP A 165 14.14 -1.93 2.78
C ASP A 165 14.93 -2.66 1.68
N LYS A 166 16.11 -3.19 2.04
CA LYS A 166 17.00 -3.92 1.12
C LYS A 166 16.35 -5.18 0.54
N LYS A 167 15.48 -5.87 1.29
CA LYS A 167 14.81 -7.08 0.82
C LYS A 167 13.69 -6.76 -0.15
N ILE A 168 12.89 -5.72 0.12
CA ILE A 168 11.84 -5.27 -0.82
C ILE A 168 12.47 -4.88 -2.16
N LYS A 169 13.55 -4.08 -2.13
CA LYS A 169 14.33 -3.76 -3.34
C LYS A 169 14.83 -5.01 -4.08
N GLY A 170 15.37 -5.97 -3.34
CA GLY A 170 15.81 -7.24 -3.90
C GLY A 170 14.68 -8.02 -4.57
N PHE A 171 13.50 -8.10 -3.95
CA PHE A 171 12.35 -8.80 -4.52
C PHE A 171 11.84 -8.14 -5.80
N ILE A 172 11.84 -6.81 -5.87
CA ILE A 172 11.45 -6.03 -7.05
C ILE A 172 12.44 -6.29 -8.20
N GLN A 173 13.75 -6.22 -7.90
CA GLN A 173 14.82 -6.48 -8.86
C GLN A 173 14.82 -7.93 -9.37
N ASP A 174 14.60 -8.91 -8.49
CA ASP A 174 14.58 -10.34 -8.80
C ASP A 174 13.56 -10.70 -9.91
N VAL A 175 12.49 -9.91 -10.06
CA VAL A 175 11.44 -10.13 -11.09
C VAL A 175 11.43 -9.13 -12.23
N GLY A 176 12.42 -8.23 -12.26
CA GLY A 176 12.66 -7.30 -13.37
C GLY A 176 11.68 -6.14 -13.47
N ILE A 177 10.98 -5.79 -12.39
CA ILE A 177 10.06 -4.63 -12.37
C ILE A 177 10.73 -3.40 -11.77
N ASN A 178 10.25 -2.21 -12.10
CA ASN A 178 10.84 -0.94 -11.66
C ASN A 178 10.21 -0.45 -10.35
N ILE A 179 11.04 -0.17 -9.34
CA ILE A 179 10.58 0.32 -8.03
C ILE A 179 9.82 1.65 -8.11
N ASP A 180 10.20 2.56 -9.02
CA ASP A 180 9.55 3.86 -9.17
C ASP A 180 8.14 3.69 -9.74
N ILE A 181 7.91 2.70 -10.61
CA ILE A 181 6.57 2.37 -11.11
C ILE A 181 5.71 1.74 -9.99
N VAL A 182 6.28 0.86 -9.16
CA VAL A 182 5.58 0.33 -7.96
C VAL A 182 5.12 1.48 -7.07
N ILE A 183 6.03 2.42 -6.77
CA ILE A 183 5.73 3.56 -5.91
C ILE A 183 4.72 4.51 -6.57
N ALA A 184 4.78 4.72 -7.89
CA ALA A 184 3.80 5.53 -8.61
C ALA A 184 2.38 4.94 -8.51
N ILE A 185 2.26 3.61 -8.63
CA ILE A 185 0.98 2.90 -8.45
C ILE A 185 0.44 3.09 -7.03
N ILE A 186 1.32 3.08 -6.00
CA ILE A 186 0.94 3.36 -4.61
C ILE A 186 0.49 4.81 -4.41
N HIS A 187 1.19 5.80 -4.98
CA HIS A 187 0.74 7.21 -4.90
C HIS A 187 -0.68 7.39 -5.46
N ARG A 188 -1.07 6.57 -6.44
CA ARG A 188 -2.41 6.61 -7.00
C ARG A 188 -3.50 6.10 -6.05
N THR A 189 -3.16 5.38 -4.97
CA THR A 189 -4.12 4.89 -3.96
C THR A 189 -4.47 5.94 -2.91
N ALA A 190 -3.88 7.14 -2.98
CA ALA A 190 -4.16 8.23 -2.06
C ALA A 190 -5.66 8.55 -1.92
N TYR A 191 -6.06 8.93 -0.71
CA TYR A 191 -7.47 9.11 -0.35
C TYR A 191 -7.73 10.33 0.53
N PRO A 192 -8.77 11.13 0.22
CA PRO A 192 -9.51 11.10 -1.04
C PRO A 192 -8.62 11.60 -2.19
N PHE A 193 -8.67 10.94 -3.35
CA PHE A 193 -7.90 11.35 -4.53
C PHE A 193 -8.55 12.59 -5.20
N ARG A 194 -8.45 13.74 -4.55
CA ARG A 194 -9.02 15.02 -5.02
C ARG A 194 -8.27 16.22 -4.45
N GLY A 195 -8.36 17.37 -5.13
CA GLY A 195 -7.73 18.62 -4.70
C GLY A 195 -6.22 18.46 -4.51
N LYS A 196 -5.66 19.11 -3.47
CA LYS A 196 -4.21 19.09 -3.17
C LYS A 196 -3.61 17.69 -3.04
N ILE A 197 -4.37 16.70 -2.54
CA ILE A 197 -3.90 15.32 -2.40
C ILE A 197 -3.69 14.69 -3.78
N ALA A 198 -4.65 14.85 -4.70
CA ALA A 198 -4.50 14.38 -6.07
C ALA A 198 -3.38 15.12 -6.79
N GLU A 199 -3.31 16.45 -6.66
CA GLU A 199 -2.26 17.26 -7.29
C GLU A 199 -0.85 16.83 -6.85
N HIS A 200 -0.64 16.57 -5.56
CA HIS A 200 0.61 16.06 -5.02
C HIS A 200 0.94 14.67 -5.57
N ALA A 201 -0.01 13.73 -5.47
CA ALA A 201 0.17 12.36 -5.93
C ALA A 201 0.45 12.32 -7.45
N GLU A 202 -0.31 13.05 -8.27
CA GLU A 202 -0.11 13.11 -9.72
C GLU A 202 1.25 13.70 -10.08
N LYS A 203 1.65 14.81 -9.44
CA LYS A 203 2.98 15.38 -9.65
C LYS A 203 4.07 14.37 -9.31
N ARG A 204 3.95 13.68 -8.17
CA ARG A 204 4.93 12.69 -7.73
C ARG A 204 4.99 11.50 -8.69
N MET A 205 3.84 11.03 -9.18
CA MET A 205 3.77 9.99 -10.20
C MET A 205 4.50 10.37 -11.49
N GLU A 206 4.37 11.62 -11.97
CA GLU A 206 5.10 12.07 -13.16
C GLU A 206 6.62 12.02 -12.98
N GLU A 207 7.11 12.47 -11.83
CA GLU A 207 8.53 12.43 -11.48
C GLU A 207 9.06 10.98 -11.43
N LEU A 208 8.25 10.07 -10.88
CA LEU A 208 8.56 8.65 -10.79
C LEU A 208 8.57 7.96 -12.16
N PHE A 209 7.63 8.32 -13.06
CA PHE A 209 7.64 7.82 -14.42
C PHE A 209 8.89 8.29 -15.19
N THR A 210 9.28 9.54 -15.02
CA THR A 210 10.53 10.06 -15.61
C THR A 210 11.74 9.33 -15.04
N SER A 211 11.79 9.10 -13.72
CA SER A 211 12.85 8.34 -13.05
C SER A 211 12.93 6.88 -13.51
N ALA A 212 11.78 6.29 -13.82
CA ALA A 212 11.67 4.95 -14.42
C ALA A 212 12.12 4.88 -15.89
N GLY A 213 12.47 6.00 -16.51
CA GLY A 213 12.88 6.09 -17.91
C GLY A 213 11.73 6.19 -18.91
N ILE A 214 10.50 6.46 -18.45
CA ILE A 214 9.35 6.67 -19.34
C ILE A 214 9.37 8.13 -19.80
N ALA A 215 9.47 8.38 -21.10
CA ALA A 215 9.50 9.74 -21.63
C ALA A 215 8.20 10.51 -21.34
N ASP A 216 8.29 11.83 -21.19
CA ASP A 216 7.12 12.69 -20.90
C ASP A 216 6.06 12.62 -22.01
N TYR A 217 6.49 12.43 -23.26
CA TYR A 217 5.60 12.28 -24.41
C TYR A 217 5.01 10.87 -24.56
N ASP A 218 5.48 9.88 -23.80
CA ASP A 218 4.88 8.53 -23.78
C ASP A 218 3.64 8.52 -22.88
N ILE A 219 2.64 9.27 -23.33
CA ILE A 219 1.36 9.46 -22.64
C ILE A 219 0.64 8.12 -22.46
N LYS A 220 0.80 7.19 -23.41
CA LYS A 220 0.14 5.88 -23.38
C LYS A 220 0.68 5.03 -22.23
N THR A 221 1.99 4.88 -22.10
CA THR A 221 2.60 4.08 -21.03
C THR A 221 2.38 4.73 -19.66
N ARG A 222 2.49 6.06 -19.55
CA ARG A 222 2.17 6.76 -18.30
C ARG A 222 0.71 6.55 -17.90
N LYS A 223 -0.24 6.70 -18.84
CA LYS A 223 -1.66 6.45 -18.57
C LYS A 223 -1.92 5.02 -18.13
N HIS A 224 -1.29 4.03 -18.78
CA HIS A 224 -1.41 2.62 -18.40
C HIS A 224 -1.07 2.39 -16.92
N TYR A 225 0.06 2.90 -16.44
CA TYR A 225 0.44 2.76 -15.03
C TYR A 225 -0.46 3.58 -14.08
N ARG A 226 -0.98 4.74 -14.50
CA ARG A 226 -2.01 5.46 -13.74
C ARG A 226 -3.31 4.64 -13.61
N ASP A 227 -3.73 3.98 -14.69
CA ASP A 227 -4.92 3.13 -14.71
C ASP A 227 -4.72 1.89 -13.82
N LEU A 228 -3.50 1.32 -13.76
CA LEU A 228 -3.17 0.24 -12.80
C LEU A 228 -3.27 0.71 -11.34
N GLY A 229 -2.78 1.90 -11.04
CA GLY A 229 -2.93 2.50 -9.72
C GLY A 229 -4.39 2.76 -9.35
N TRP A 230 -5.21 3.21 -10.31
CA TRP A 230 -6.65 3.35 -10.10
C TRP A 230 -7.34 2.01 -9.87
N PHE A 231 -6.98 0.98 -10.65
CA PHE A 231 -7.49 -0.38 -10.46
C PHE A 231 -7.17 -0.92 -9.07
N LEU A 232 -5.93 -0.73 -8.59
CA LEU A 232 -5.54 -1.09 -7.23
C LEU A 232 -6.35 -0.32 -6.19
N SER A 233 -6.46 1.00 -6.34
CA SER A 233 -7.23 1.88 -5.46
C SER A 233 -8.68 1.41 -5.29
N VAL A 234 -9.34 0.99 -6.38
CA VAL A 234 -10.70 0.44 -6.27
C VAL A 234 -10.69 -0.94 -5.61
N SER A 235 -9.75 -1.80 -5.98
CA SER A 235 -9.67 -3.19 -5.50
C SER A 235 -9.46 -3.27 -3.99
N GLU A 236 -8.51 -2.53 -3.42
CA GLU A 236 -8.22 -2.56 -1.97
C GLU A 236 -9.42 -2.06 -1.14
N ARG A 237 -10.12 -1.03 -1.62
CA ARG A 237 -11.28 -0.48 -0.91
C ARG A 237 -12.45 -1.45 -0.87
N ILE A 238 -12.61 -2.25 -1.91
CA ILE A 238 -13.67 -3.28 -1.98
C ILE A 238 -13.27 -4.52 -1.17
N ALA A 239 -11.97 -4.85 -1.12
CA ALA A 239 -11.46 -6.06 -0.50
C ALA A 239 -11.99 -6.25 0.93
N GLY A 240 -11.84 -5.24 1.78
CA GLY A 240 -12.26 -5.29 3.18
C GLY A 240 -13.77 -5.56 3.33
N TYR A 241 -14.62 -4.95 2.50
CA TYR A 241 -16.07 -5.14 2.58
C TYR A 241 -16.57 -6.44 1.95
N ALA A 242 -15.87 -6.95 0.94
CA ALA A 242 -16.32 -8.09 0.12
C ALA A 242 -15.77 -9.44 0.60
N LEU A 243 -14.55 -9.46 1.17
CA LEU A 243 -13.95 -10.68 1.70
C LEU A 243 -14.46 -11.01 3.11
N ALA A 244 -14.87 -9.99 3.85
CA ALA A 244 -15.38 -10.12 5.19
C ALA A 244 -16.90 -10.38 5.19
N GLY A 245 -17.38 -11.13 6.19
CA GLY A 245 -18.81 -11.27 6.43
C GLY A 245 -19.45 -9.94 6.88
N PHE A 246 -20.78 -9.87 6.83
CA PHE A 246 -21.55 -8.65 7.11
C PHE A 246 -21.14 -7.90 8.39
N GLU A 247 -20.91 -8.61 9.50
CA GLU A 247 -20.53 -8.01 10.78
C GLU A 247 -19.21 -7.25 10.70
N ARG A 248 -18.18 -7.86 10.10
CA ARG A 248 -16.87 -7.22 9.92
C ARG A 248 -16.94 -6.10 8.89
N SER A 249 -17.74 -6.22 7.84
CA SER A 249 -18.00 -5.11 6.90
C SER A 249 -18.65 -3.90 7.60
N MET A 250 -19.54 -4.11 8.57
CA MET A 250 -20.08 -3.03 9.40
C MET A 250 -19.03 -2.41 10.32
N GLU A 251 -18.18 -3.22 10.95
CA GLU A 251 -17.09 -2.73 11.79
C GLU A 251 -16.13 -1.85 10.98
N LEU A 252 -15.74 -2.30 9.78
CA LEU A 252 -14.94 -1.51 8.85
C LEU A 252 -15.60 -0.18 8.47
N ALA A 253 -16.91 -0.20 8.17
CA ALA A 253 -17.64 1.02 7.88
C ALA A 253 -17.61 2.01 9.05
N ARG A 254 -17.75 1.54 10.30
CA ARG A 254 -17.68 2.37 11.52
C ARG A 254 -16.29 2.93 11.74
N THR A 255 -15.25 2.10 11.63
CA THR A 255 -13.85 2.53 11.83
C THR A 255 -13.43 3.54 10.76
N ASN A 256 -13.86 3.35 9.51
CA ASN A 256 -13.62 4.30 8.43
C ASN A 256 -14.39 5.62 8.64
N ALA A 257 -15.65 5.57 9.07
CA ALA A 257 -16.41 6.77 9.40
C ALA A 257 -15.73 7.58 10.51
N HIS A 258 -15.30 6.90 11.59
CA HIS A 258 -14.55 7.53 12.67
C HIS A 258 -13.24 8.16 12.20
N ALA A 259 -12.45 7.43 11.40
CA ALA A 259 -11.18 7.94 10.84
C ALA A 259 -11.38 9.13 9.90
N LEU A 260 -12.54 9.23 9.23
CA LEU A 260 -12.92 10.34 8.36
C LEU A 260 -13.66 11.47 9.09
N GLY A 261 -13.88 11.35 10.40
CA GLY A 261 -14.55 12.36 11.23
C GLY A 261 -16.05 12.50 10.93
N TRP A 262 -16.74 11.42 10.58
CA TRP A 262 -18.18 11.35 10.34
C TRP A 262 -18.97 10.89 11.57
#